data_AF-A0A849TEB0-F1
#
_entry.id   AF-A0A849TEB0-F1
#
_cell.length_a   1.000
_cell.length_b   1.000
_cell.length_c   1.000
_cell.angle_alpha   90.00
_cell.angle_beta   90.00
_cell.angle_gamma   90.00
#
_symmetry.space_group_name_H-M   'P 1'
#
loop_
_entity.id
_entity.type
_entity.pdbx_description
1 polymer ?
#
loop_
_entity_poly.entity_id
_entity_poly.type
_entity_poly.pdbx_seq_one_letter_code
_entity_poly.pdbx_strand_id
1 'polypeptide(L)'
;MSNDSKKGDRELGEMSPEDREAIRKRAAELGHKLETAKHRHERPRASSNQGNAMAKGMRAATELIGGVVAGAGLGWVLDKWLGTTPGLFILGFLLGSAAGMLNIIRMAQREKTPPAPSVRDDQDDDK
;
A
#
# COMPACT_ATOMS: atom_id res chain seq x y z
N MET A 1 63.46 30.05 23.57
CA MET A 1 62.55 31.19 23.35
C MET A 1 61.87 31.05 21.99
N SER A 2 60.57 31.37 21.92
CA SER A 2 59.70 31.71 20.76
C SER A 2 59.60 30.68 19.62
N ASN A 3 58.50 29.98 19.36
CA ASN A 3 57.07 30.33 19.16
C ASN A 3 56.77 31.32 18.03
N ASP A 4 55.74 30.97 17.26
CA ASP A 4 54.92 31.80 16.36
C ASP A 4 55.57 32.12 14.99
N SER A 5 54.94 32.04 13.81
CA SER A 5 53.51 32.03 13.43
C SER A 5 53.47 31.63 11.94
N LYS A 6 52.63 30.69 11.49
CA LYS A 6 51.24 30.92 11.07
C LYS A 6 51.09 31.80 9.82
N LYS A 7 50.90 31.17 8.66
CA LYS A 7 49.90 31.48 7.59
C LYS A 7 50.31 30.65 6.37
N GLY A 8 49.44 29.91 5.69
CA GLY A 8 47.98 30.01 5.66
C GLY A 8 47.56 30.20 4.20
N ASP A 9 47.99 29.27 3.34
CA ASP A 9 47.74 29.34 1.91
C ASP A 9 46.79 28.20 1.58
N ARG A 10 45.55 28.60 1.33
CA ARG A 10 44.43 27.74 0.99
C ARG A 10 44.65 27.16 -0.40
N GLU A 11 45.05 25.91 -0.50
CA GLU A 11 44.95 25.14 -1.74
C GLU A 11 43.87 24.06 -1.63
N LEU A 12 42.70 24.39 -2.17
CA LEU A 12 41.84 23.53 -2.98
C LEU A 12 41.90 22.00 -2.68
N GLY A 13 41.11 21.58 -1.70
CA GLY A 13 40.16 20.48 -1.91
C GLY A 13 40.73 19.10 -2.26
N GLU A 14 41.77 18.65 -1.57
CA GLU A 14 42.13 17.24 -1.60
C GLU A 14 41.17 16.45 -0.69
N MET A 15 40.08 15.92 -1.26
CA MET A 15 39.31 14.88 -0.58
C MET A 15 40.27 13.73 -0.23
N SER A 16 40.48 13.49 1.06
CA SER A 16 41.33 12.43 1.58
C SER A 16 40.95 11.10 0.91
N PRO A 17 41.91 10.21 0.60
CA PRO A 17 41.60 8.88 0.06
C PRO A 17 40.54 8.14 0.89
N GLU A 18 40.50 8.38 2.21
CA GLU A 18 39.49 7.84 3.13
C GLU A 18 38.08 8.38 2.85
N ASP A 19 37.96 9.68 2.57
CA ASP A 19 36.67 10.32 2.23
C ASP A 19 36.11 9.77 0.91
N ARG A 20 36.99 9.50 -0.06
CA ARG A 20 36.63 8.91 -1.36
C ARG A 20 36.11 7.49 -1.22
N GLU A 21 36.69 6.70 -0.32
CA GLU A 21 36.22 5.35 -0.03
C GLU A 21 34.88 5.35 0.70
N ALA A 22 34.69 6.26 1.67
CA ALA A 22 33.43 6.42 2.37
C ALA A 22 32.27 6.76 1.42
N ILE A 23 32.51 7.65 0.44
CA ILE A 23 31.53 7.99 -0.58
C ILE A 23 31.22 6.79 -1.48
N ARG A 24 32.22 6.01 -1.89
CA ARG A 24 32.03 4.81 -2.73
C ARG A 24 31.23 3.73 -2.01
N LYS A 25 31.49 3.49 -0.72
CA LYS A 25 30.72 2.52 0.08
C LYS A 25 29.26 2.92 0.18
N ARG A 26 28.98 4.20 0.46
CA ARG A 26 27.60 4.73 0.49
C ARG A 26 26.93 4.66 -0.89
N ALA A 27 27.64 4.99 -1.96
CA ALA A 27 27.12 4.89 -3.33
C ALA A 27 26.77 3.45 -3.72
N ALA A 28 27.59 2.47 -3.31
CA ALA A 28 27.32 1.05 -3.54
C ALA A 28 26.10 0.55 -2.74
N GLU A 29 25.99 0.94 -1.47
CA GLU A 29 24.83 0.61 -0.63
C GLU A 29 23.53 1.21 -1.17
N LEU A 30 23.59 2.46 -1.62
CA LEU A 30 22.47 3.13 -2.28
C LEU A 30 22.12 2.46 -3.60
N GLY A 31 23.12 2.08 -4.41
CA GLY A 31 22.92 1.33 -5.65
C GLY A 31 22.19 0.00 -5.41
N HIS A 32 22.58 -0.75 -4.38
CA HIS A 32 21.95 -2.02 -4.03
C HIS A 32 20.51 -1.84 -3.52
N LYS A 33 20.24 -0.83 -2.68
CA LYS A 33 18.89 -0.45 -2.24
C LYS A 33 18.02 0.05 -3.40
N LEU A 34 18.61 0.77 -4.36
CA LEU A 34 17.93 1.27 -5.54
C LEU A 34 17.60 0.13 -6.51
N GLU A 35 18.50 -0.86 -6.65
CA GLU A 35 18.29 -2.05 -7.48
C GLU A 35 17.16 -2.93 -6.94
N THR A 36 17.12 -3.16 -5.62
CA THR A 36 16.01 -3.88 -4.98
C THR A 36 14.67 -3.15 -5.10
N ALA A 37 14.69 -1.81 -5.10
CA ALA A 37 13.51 -1.02 -5.42
C ALA A 37 13.16 -1.08 -6.93
N LYS A 38 14.17 -1.10 -7.83
CA LYS A 38 14.01 -1.18 -9.29
C LYS A 38 13.46 -2.52 -9.78
N HIS A 39 13.82 -3.63 -9.14
CA HIS A 39 13.20 -4.95 -9.41
C HIS A 39 11.69 -4.98 -9.14
N ARG A 40 11.16 -4.01 -8.37
CA ARG A 40 9.71 -3.76 -8.19
C ARG A 40 9.14 -2.73 -9.17
N HIS A 41 9.99 -1.97 -9.89
CA HIS A 41 9.65 -0.94 -10.87
C HIS A 41 9.43 -1.45 -12.29
N GLU A 42 10.08 -2.54 -12.70
CA GLU A 42 10.26 -2.81 -14.13
C GLU A 42 9.31 -3.91 -14.70
N ARG A 43 8.19 -4.21 -14.00
CA ARG A 43 6.89 -4.52 -14.65
C ARG A 43 6.25 -3.17 -15.05
N PRO A 44 5.70 -3.00 -16.27
CA PRO A 44 5.39 -1.68 -16.82
C PRO A 44 4.62 -0.82 -15.83
N ARG A 45 5.23 0.34 -15.51
CA ARG A 45 4.87 1.20 -14.38
C ARG A 45 3.69 2.12 -14.69
N ALA A 46 2.60 1.50 -15.08
CA ALA A 46 1.25 2.01 -15.00
C ALA A 46 0.87 2.23 -13.51
N SER A 47 1.43 3.32 -12.94
CA SER A 47 1.30 3.95 -11.62
C SER A 47 1.11 3.07 -10.35
N SER A 48 1.82 3.40 -9.28
CA SER A 48 1.52 2.91 -7.91
C SER A 48 0.09 3.23 -7.46
N ASN A 49 -0.48 4.36 -7.91
CA ASN A 49 -1.89 4.69 -7.70
C ASN A 49 -2.82 3.80 -8.53
N GLN A 50 -2.43 3.46 -9.76
CA GLN A 50 -3.22 2.59 -10.63
C GLN A 50 -3.18 1.13 -10.16
N GLY A 51 -2.04 0.65 -9.64
CA GLY A 51 -1.95 -0.66 -8.98
C GLY A 51 -2.85 -0.76 -7.74
N ASN A 52 -2.86 0.28 -6.89
CA ASN A 52 -3.75 0.33 -5.73
C ASN A 52 -5.23 0.42 -6.12
N ALA A 53 -5.58 1.24 -7.12
CA ALA A 53 -6.95 1.33 -7.63
C ALA A 53 -7.41 0.00 -8.24
N MET A 54 -6.55 -0.67 -9.01
CA MET A 54 -6.83 -1.97 -9.61
C MET A 54 -7.02 -3.06 -8.53
N ALA A 55 -6.17 -3.09 -7.50
CA ALA A 55 -6.31 -4.03 -6.38
C ALA A 55 -7.63 -3.81 -5.62
N LYS A 56 -8.03 -2.56 -5.38
CA LYS A 56 -9.32 -2.22 -4.77
C LYS A 56 -10.50 -2.64 -5.64
N GLY A 57 -10.42 -2.35 -6.95
CA GLY A 57 -11.44 -2.76 -7.92
C GLY A 57 -11.59 -4.28 -8.01
N MET A 58 -10.48 -5.01 -8.02
CA MET A 58 -10.48 -6.47 -8.03
C MET A 58 -11.13 -7.02 -6.76
N ARG A 59 -10.77 -6.49 -5.58
CA ARG A 59 -11.40 -6.88 -4.32
C ARG A 59 -12.91 -6.62 -4.34
N ALA A 60 -13.32 -5.42 -4.78
CA ALA A 60 -14.74 -5.10 -4.89
C ALA A 60 -15.48 -6.08 -5.83
N ALA A 61 -14.88 -6.42 -6.97
CA ALA A 61 -15.45 -7.41 -7.89
C ALA A 61 -15.59 -8.80 -7.23
N THR A 62 -14.56 -9.26 -6.50
CA THR A 62 -14.62 -10.55 -5.78
C THR A 62 -15.69 -10.55 -4.70
N GLU A 63 -15.86 -9.46 -3.94
CA GLU A 63 -16.92 -9.33 -2.93
C GLU A 63 -18.32 -9.41 -3.55
N LEU A 64 -18.52 -8.74 -4.70
CA LEU A 64 -19.79 -8.80 -5.43
C LEU A 64 -20.06 -10.20 -5.97
N ILE A 65 -19.09 -10.80 -6.66
CA ILE A 65 -19.22 -12.15 -7.23
C ILE A 65 -19.47 -13.16 -6.11
N GLY A 66 -18.75 -13.05 -4.99
CA GLY A 66 -18.94 -13.91 -3.82
C GLY A 66 -20.36 -13.82 -3.26
N GLY A 67 -20.88 -12.60 -3.07
CA GLY A 67 -22.26 -12.38 -2.62
C GLY A 67 -23.30 -12.95 -3.59
N VAL A 68 -23.14 -12.69 -4.89
CA VAL A 68 -24.03 -13.20 -5.94
C VAL A 68 -24.02 -14.72 -5.99
N VAL A 69 -22.84 -15.36 -6.02
CA VAL A 69 -22.71 -16.83 -6.08
C VAL A 69 -23.29 -17.47 -4.82
N ALA A 70 -23.04 -16.91 -3.64
CA ALA A 70 -23.60 -17.40 -2.40
C ALA A 70 -25.14 -17.29 -2.38
N GLY A 71 -25.69 -16.13 -2.74
CA GLY A 71 -27.13 -15.89 -2.75
C GLY A 71 -27.87 -16.71 -3.81
N ALA A 72 -27.34 -16.76 -5.04
CA ALA A 72 -27.89 -17.55 -6.13
C ALA A 72 -27.78 -19.06 -5.84
N GLY A 73 -26.65 -19.52 -5.28
CA GLY A 73 -26.47 -20.91 -4.86
C GLY A 73 -27.45 -21.32 -3.77
N LEU A 74 -27.61 -20.49 -2.73
CA LEU A 74 -28.58 -20.73 -1.67
C LEU A 74 -30.02 -20.71 -2.21
N GLY A 75 -30.37 -19.72 -3.01
CA GLY A 75 -31.69 -19.60 -3.64
C GLY A 75 -32.01 -20.80 -4.54
N TRP A 76 -31.02 -21.32 -5.29
CA TRP A 76 -31.18 -22.51 -6.12
C TRP A 76 -31.42 -23.77 -5.31
N VAL A 77 -30.66 -23.99 -4.22
CA VAL A 77 -30.85 -25.14 -3.32
C VAL A 77 -32.25 -25.10 -2.70
N LEU A 78 -32.67 -23.93 -2.22
CA LEU A 78 -34.02 -23.74 -1.65
C LEU A 78 -35.10 -23.96 -2.70
N ASP A 79 -34.93 -23.45 -3.92
CA ASP A 79 -35.88 -23.67 -5.01
C ASP A 79 -36.05 -25.15 -5.38
N LYS A 80 -35.01 -25.97 -5.20
CA LYS A 80 -35.07 -27.43 -5.39
C LYS A 80 -35.78 -28.14 -4.24
N TRP A 81 -35.59 -27.68 -3.02
CA TRP A 81 -36.23 -28.27 -1.84
C TRP A 81 -37.72 -27.93 -1.74
N LEU A 82 -38.08 -26.68 -2.03
CA LEU A 82 -39.47 -26.19 -1.94
C LEU A 82 -40.25 -26.34 -3.25
N GLY A 83 -39.59 -26.70 -4.36
CA GLY A 83 -40.22 -26.80 -5.67
C GLY A 83 -40.61 -25.44 -6.28
N THR A 84 -40.06 -24.33 -5.76
CA THR A 84 -40.41 -22.95 -6.13
C THR A 84 -39.58 -22.38 -7.30
N THR A 85 -38.79 -23.20 -7.99
CA THR A 85 -37.88 -22.77 -9.07
C THR A 85 -38.61 -21.90 -10.12
N PRO A 86 -38.16 -20.66 -10.46
CA PRO A 86 -36.93 -19.96 -10.05
C PRO A 86 -37.15 -18.84 -9.00
N GLY A 87 -38.25 -18.85 -8.23
CA GLY A 87 -38.64 -17.75 -7.35
C GLY A 87 -37.60 -17.42 -6.27
N LEU A 88 -37.15 -18.41 -5.50
CA LEU A 88 -36.16 -18.20 -4.44
C LEU A 88 -34.76 -18.00 -5.01
N PHE A 89 -34.46 -18.52 -6.20
CA PHE A 89 -33.24 -18.20 -6.92
C PHE A 89 -33.15 -16.71 -7.25
N ILE A 90 -34.21 -16.12 -7.81
CA ILE A 90 -34.24 -14.68 -8.13
C ILE A 90 -34.12 -13.86 -6.85
N LEU A 91 -34.88 -14.21 -5.81
CA LEU A 91 -34.82 -13.52 -4.53
C LEU A 91 -33.42 -13.62 -3.88
N GLY A 92 -32.83 -14.82 -3.90
CA GLY A 92 -31.49 -15.09 -3.38
C GLY A 92 -30.40 -14.36 -4.17
N PHE A 93 -30.51 -14.29 -5.50
CA PHE A 93 -29.62 -13.51 -6.35
C PHE A 93 -29.67 -12.02 -6.02
N LEU A 94 -30.88 -11.45 -5.85
CA LEU A 94 -31.04 -10.03 -5.48
C LEU A 94 -30.49 -9.74 -4.09
N LEU A 95 -30.79 -10.58 -3.11
CA LEU A 95 -30.25 -10.48 -1.75
C LEU A 95 -28.72 -10.60 -1.72
N GLY A 96 -28.16 -11.57 -2.45
CA GLY A 96 -26.72 -11.76 -2.58
C GLY A 96 -26.03 -10.58 -3.25
N SER A 97 -26.62 -10.03 -4.30
CA SER A 97 -26.15 -8.82 -4.97
C SER A 97 -26.17 -7.61 -4.04
N ALA A 98 -27.26 -7.42 -3.30
CA ALA A 98 -27.38 -6.35 -2.32
C ALA A 98 -26.34 -6.48 -1.20
N ALA A 99 -26.15 -7.68 -0.66
CA ALA A 99 -25.13 -7.95 0.36
C ALA A 99 -23.71 -7.66 -0.16
N GLY A 100 -23.38 -8.10 -1.38
CA GLY A 100 -22.09 -7.79 -2.02
C GLY A 100 -21.87 -6.29 -2.19
N MET A 101 -22.90 -5.55 -2.61
CA MET A 101 -22.85 -4.10 -2.73
C MET A 101 -22.66 -3.40 -1.38
N LEU A 102 -23.36 -3.85 -0.34
CA LEU A 102 -23.20 -3.34 1.02
C LEU A 102 -21.78 -3.57 1.56
N ASN A 103 -21.17 -4.72 1.25
CA ASN A 103 -19.77 -4.99 1.62
C ASN A 103 -18.80 -4.01 0.95
N ILE A 104 -19.00 -3.70 -0.33
CA ILE A 104 -18.19 -2.73 -1.09
C ILE A 104 -18.33 -1.32 -0.50
N ILE A 105 -19.57 -0.88 -0.23
CA ILE A 105 -19.82 0.44 0.36
C ILE A 105 -19.13 0.54 1.72
N ARG A 106 -19.24 -0.50 2.55
CA ARG A 106 -18.58 -0.55 3.86
C ARG A 106 -17.05 -0.50 3.74
N MET A 107 -16.48 -1.17 2.75
CA MET A 107 -15.05 -1.09 2.45
C MET A 107 -14.65 0.34 2.09
N ALA A 108 -15.40 1.00 1.20
CA ALA A 108 -15.12 2.37 0.77
C ALA A 108 -15.27 3.40 1.92
N GLN A 109 -16.21 3.18 2.85
CA GLN A 109 -16.41 4.05 4.01
C GLN A 109 -15.23 4.00 4.99
N ARG A 110 -14.65 2.82 5.23
CA ARG A 110 -13.50 2.65 6.14
C ARG A 110 -12.26 3.41 5.66
N GLU A 111 -12.14 3.65 4.36
CA GLU A 111 -11.04 4.44 3.80
C GLU A 111 -11.19 5.95 4.05
N LYS A 112 -12.40 6.43 4.35
CA LYS A 112 -12.69 7.86 4.57
C LYS A 112 -12.60 8.29 6.04
N THR A 113 -12.41 7.37 6.97
CA THR A 113 -12.23 7.71 8.40
C THR A 113 -10.76 8.06 8.64
N PRO A 114 -10.41 9.33 8.93
CA PRO A 114 -9.05 9.67 9.31
C PRO A 114 -8.67 8.89 10.59
N PRO A 115 -7.42 8.38 10.70
CA PRO A 115 -6.97 7.76 11.93
C PRO A 115 -7.17 8.75 13.08
N ALA A 116 -7.69 8.27 14.21
CA ALA A 116 -7.82 9.08 15.42
C ALA A 116 -6.49 9.80 15.68
N PRO A 117 -6.51 11.09 16.09
CA PRO A 117 -5.28 11.83 16.33
C PRO A 117 -4.45 11.01 17.31
N SER A 118 -3.30 10.52 16.88
CA SER A 118 -2.32 9.93 17.78
C SER A 118 -2.05 10.99 18.83
N VAL A 119 -2.39 10.68 20.08
CA VAL A 119 -2.03 11.49 21.24
C VAL A 119 -0.57 11.88 21.03
N ARG A 120 -0.29 13.19 21.03
CA ARG A 120 1.08 13.70 21.00
C ARG A 120 1.75 13.06 22.20
N ASP A 121 2.77 12.25 21.96
CA ASP A 121 3.74 11.96 23.01
C ASP A 121 4.40 13.31 23.28
N ASP A 122 3.95 13.98 24.34
CA ASP A 122 4.61 15.14 24.93
C ASP A 122 5.96 14.64 25.41
N GLN A 123 6.92 14.54 24.49
CA GLN A 123 8.27 14.12 24.76
C GLN A 123 8.97 15.31 25.42
N ASP A 124 8.92 15.30 26.75
CA ASP A 124 9.96 15.75 27.68
C ASP A 124 11.15 16.47 27.03
N ASP A 125 10.98 17.75 26.69
CA ASP A 125 12.10 18.68 26.49
C ASP A 125 12.43 19.36 27.83
N ASP A 126 12.78 18.53 28.81
CA ASP A 126 13.59 18.92 29.97
C ASP A 126 15.04 18.46 29.69
N LYS A 127 15.88 19.36 29.15
CA LYS A 127 17.31 19.47 29.49
C LYS A 127 18.01 20.71 28.94
#